data_AF-A0A2T7PJY3-F1
#
_entry.id   AF-A0A2T7PJY3-F1
#
_cell.length_a   1.000
_cell.length_b   1.000
_cell.length_c   1.000
_cell.angle_alpha   90.00
_cell.angle_beta   90.00
_cell.angle_gamma   90.00
#
_symmetry.space_group_name_H-M   'P 1'
#
loop_
_entity.id
_entity.type
_entity.pdbx_description
1 polymer ?
#
loop_
_entity_poly.entity_id
_entity_poly.type
_entity_poly.pdbx_seq_one_letter_code
_entity_poly.pdbx_strand_id
1 'polypeptide(L)'
;MKSAAYSLQLLNTTVSPCNDFQTYACGSFKKVHPLQPDRPDMSTKYMVYYQNQDKLERLLEQPASSTSTGSYERKLKDFFASCTEHFEKMRQQGQPFLQQVVSTSGGWWALESNTWNTSKWNFQTALQKVHVDFWTDAFFTFSITTDLVDWNKRVIEVSERQSPIGSQ
;
A
#
# COMPACT_ATOMS: atom_id res chain seq x y z
N MET A 1 18.14 -17.45 27.32
CA MET A 1 17.11 -18.46 27.62
C MET A 1 15.80 -18.28 26.83
N LYS A 2 15.36 -17.06 26.49
CA LYS A 2 14.10 -16.83 25.75
C LYS A 2 14.04 -17.50 24.37
N SER A 3 15.13 -17.45 23.58
CA SER A 3 15.15 -18.01 22.23
C SER A 3 15.02 -19.54 22.21
N ALA A 4 15.74 -20.24 23.09
CA ALA A 4 15.66 -21.70 23.16
C ALA A 4 14.27 -22.20 23.59
N ALA A 5 13.66 -21.54 24.59
CA ALA A 5 12.30 -21.86 25.02
C ALA A 5 11.28 -21.61 23.90
N TYR A 6 11.42 -20.52 23.14
CA TYR A 6 10.56 -20.24 22.00
C TYR A 6 10.71 -21.28 20.89
N SER A 7 11.93 -21.68 20.53
CA SER A 7 12.16 -22.72 19.53
C SER A 7 11.50 -24.04 19.89
N LEU A 8 11.56 -24.46 21.16
CA LEU A 8 10.91 -25.69 21.63
C LEU A 8 9.39 -25.67 21.46
N GLN A 9 8.73 -24.51 21.54
CA GLN A 9 7.28 -24.39 21.36
C GLN A 9 6.85 -24.60 19.90
N LEU A 10 7.75 -24.37 18.94
CA LEU A 10 7.44 -24.50 17.51
C LEU A 10 7.58 -25.92 16.98
N LEU A 11 8.35 -26.77 17.69
CA LEU A 11 8.65 -28.12 17.26
C LEU A 11 7.39 -29.01 17.23
N ASN A 12 7.36 -29.93 16.27
CA ASN A 12 6.49 -31.09 16.26
C ASN A 12 7.34 -32.37 16.30
N THR A 13 7.55 -32.89 17.52
CA THR A 13 8.43 -34.05 17.76
C THR A 13 7.81 -35.39 17.36
N THR A 14 6.58 -35.42 16.85
CA THR A 14 5.97 -36.65 16.32
C THR A 14 6.50 -37.01 14.93
N VAL A 15 7.20 -36.08 14.27
CA VAL A 15 7.79 -36.26 12.94
C VAL A 15 9.31 -36.34 13.07
N SER A 16 9.95 -37.24 12.33
CA SER A 16 11.42 -37.30 12.31
C SER A 16 12.00 -36.13 11.51
N PRO A 17 13.00 -35.39 12.02
CA PRO A 17 13.65 -34.30 11.29
C PRO A 17 14.34 -34.76 10.00
N CYS A 18 14.75 -36.03 9.91
CA CYS A 18 15.37 -36.60 8.72
C CYS A 18 14.39 -36.83 7.56
N ASN A 19 13.08 -36.91 7.85
CA ASN A 19 12.05 -37.19 6.87
C ASN A 19 11.35 -35.91 6.40
N ASP A 20 10.99 -35.03 7.34
CA ASP A 20 10.39 -33.73 7.06
C ASP A 20 10.82 -32.73 8.14
N PHE A 21 11.92 -32.04 7.86
CA PHE A 21 12.47 -31.05 8.76
C PHE A 21 11.55 -29.84 8.94
N GLN A 22 10.74 -29.50 7.93
CA GLN A 22 9.85 -28.33 7.98
C GLN A 22 8.71 -28.58 8.98
N THR A 23 8.06 -29.74 8.92
CA THR A 23 7.05 -30.11 9.91
C THR A 23 7.66 -30.34 11.28
N TYR A 24 8.84 -30.97 11.38
CA TYR A 24 9.51 -31.12 12.68
C TYR A 24 9.83 -29.78 13.34
N ALA A 25 10.38 -28.82 12.58
CA ALA A 25 10.83 -27.55 13.15
C ALA A 25 9.70 -26.54 13.38
N CYS A 26 8.67 -26.54 12.51
CA CYS A 26 7.64 -25.50 12.47
C CYS A 26 6.21 -26.05 12.58
N GLY A 27 6.02 -27.36 12.75
CA GLY A 27 4.70 -28.00 12.70
C GLY A 27 3.71 -27.50 13.75
N SER A 28 4.20 -26.94 14.86
CA SER A 28 3.36 -26.31 15.90
C SER A 28 3.16 -24.81 15.68
N PHE A 29 3.82 -24.19 14.69
CA PHE A 29 3.81 -22.74 14.49
C PHE A 29 2.40 -22.16 14.36
N LYS A 30 1.52 -22.77 13.57
CA LYS A 30 0.13 -22.29 13.40
C LYS A 30 -0.71 -22.36 14.68
N LYS A 31 -0.35 -23.25 15.62
CA LYS A 31 -1.01 -23.35 16.92
C LYS A 31 -0.53 -22.27 17.88
N VAL A 32 0.78 -21.95 17.83
CA VAL A 32 1.40 -20.91 18.64
C VAL A 32 1.04 -19.51 18.14
N HIS A 33 0.98 -19.34 16.82
CA HIS A 33 0.66 -18.08 16.13
C HIS A 33 -0.55 -18.28 15.21
N PRO A 34 -1.77 -18.30 15.76
CA PRO A 34 -2.98 -18.43 14.96
C PRO A 34 -3.15 -17.22 14.04
N LEU A 35 -3.69 -17.46 12.85
CA LEU A 35 -4.06 -16.39 11.92
C LEU A 35 -5.21 -15.58 12.51
N GLN A 36 -5.07 -14.26 12.52
CA GLN A 36 -6.11 -13.34 13.00
C GLN A 36 -7.02 -12.93 11.83
N PRO A 37 -8.32 -12.63 12.06
CA PRO A 37 -9.26 -12.33 10.97
C PRO A 37 -8.88 -11.11 10.13
N ASP A 38 -8.15 -10.17 10.71
CA ASP A 38 -7.65 -8.92 10.11
C ASP A 38 -6.31 -9.09 9.40
N ARG A 39 -5.69 -10.28 9.48
CA ARG A 39 -4.33 -10.53 8.98
C ARG A 39 -4.33 -11.60 7.89
N PRO A 40 -3.77 -11.31 6.69
CA PRO A 40 -3.71 -12.29 5.61
C PRO A 40 -2.64 -13.37 5.79
N ASP A 41 -1.60 -13.13 6.62
CA ASP A 41 -0.51 -14.07 6.90
C ASP A 41 0.03 -13.85 8.32
N MET A 42 0.56 -14.90 8.93
CA MET A 42 1.24 -14.88 10.24
C MET A 42 2.64 -15.52 10.20
N SER A 43 3.35 -15.46 9.08
CA SER A 43 4.76 -15.85 9.02
C SER A 43 5.68 -14.94 9.87
N THR A 44 6.92 -15.37 10.12
CA THR A 44 7.91 -14.62 10.91
C THR A 44 8.17 -13.21 10.37
N LYS A 45 8.17 -13.05 9.04
CA LYS A 45 8.25 -11.75 8.38
C LYS A 45 7.09 -10.85 8.79
N TYR A 46 5.86 -11.36 8.73
CA TYR A 46 4.68 -10.58 9.07
C TYR A 46 4.58 -10.28 10.56
N MET A 47 5.02 -11.18 11.44
CA MET A 47 5.09 -10.87 12.87
C MET A 47 5.96 -9.64 13.15
N VAL A 48 7.14 -9.54 12.51
CA VAL A 48 8.00 -8.35 12.63
C VAL A 48 7.36 -7.14 11.97
N TYR A 49 6.73 -7.30 10.80
CA TYR A 49 6.01 -6.23 10.13
C TYR A 49 4.93 -5.62 11.03
N TYR A 50 4.06 -6.45 11.63
CA TYR A 50 3.00 -5.97 12.53
C TYR A 50 3.56 -5.30 13.78
N GLN A 51 4.61 -5.87 14.39
CA GLN A 51 5.27 -5.20 15.53
C GLN A 51 5.84 -3.84 15.16
N ASN A 52 6.31 -3.67 13.92
CA ASN A 52 6.79 -2.37 13.44
C ASN A 52 5.63 -1.42 13.12
N GLN A 53 4.54 -1.91 12.53
CA GLN A 53 3.32 -1.10 12.31
C GLN A 53 2.78 -0.56 13.64
N ASP A 54 2.62 -1.42 14.66
CA ASP A 54 2.14 -1.02 15.99
C ASP A 54 3.05 0.06 16.63
N LYS A 55 4.36 -0.01 16.40
CA LYS A 55 5.30 1.00 16.89
C LYS A 55 5.19 2.30 16.11
N LEU A 56 5.09 2.22 14.79
CA LEU A 56 4.96 3.38 13.92
C LEU A 56 3.66 4.13 14.20
N GLU A 57 2.54 3.44 14.34
CA GLU A 57 1.26 4.01 14.70
C GLU A 57 1.36 4.80 16.01
N ARG A 58 1.89 4.18 17.08
CA ARG A 58 2.10 4.87 18.38
C ARG A 58 2.99 6.11 18.28
N LEU A 59 3.97 6.11 17.39
CA LEU A 59 4.86 7.27 17.18
C LEU A 59 4.15 8.38 16.40
N LEU A 60 3.30 8.03 15.44
CA LEU A 60 2.59 8.96 14.58
C LEU A 60 1.39 9.60 15.29
N GLU A 61 0.76 8.90 16.23
CA GLU A 61 -0.32 9.44 17.08
C GLU A 61 0.16 10.44 18.13
N GLN A 62 1.46 10.42 18.46
CA GLN A 62 2.01 11.38 19.41
C GLN A 62 2.09 12.77 18.79
N PRO A 63 1.86 13.86 19.55
CA PRO A 63 2.06 15.22 19.08
C PRO A 63 3.44 15.42 18.45
N ALA A 64 3.52 16.24 17.41
CA ALA A 64 4.81 16.61 16.83
C ALA A 64 5.67 17.32 17.87
N SER A 65 6.93 16.90 18.02
CA SER A 65 7.86 17.53 18.96
C SER A 65 8.33 18.89 18.43
N SER A 66 8.42 19.02 17.10
CA SER A 66 8.77 20.28 16.44
C SER A 66 7.61 21.28 16.45
N THR A 67 7.90 22.51 16.86
CA THR A 67 6.99 23.66 16.75
C THR A 67 6.98 24.28 15.35
N SER A 68 7.92 23.89 14.48
CA SER A 68 7.98 24.37 13.10
C SER A 68 6.90 23.69 12.25
N THR A 69 6.03 24.50 11.67
CA THR A 69 4.95 24.07 10.76
C THR A 69 5.47 23.35 9.52
N GLY A 70 6.72 23.60 9.12
CA GLY A 70 7.35 22.99 7.94
C GLY A 70 8.12 21.70 8.19
N SER A 71 8.21 21.23 9.44
CA SER A 71 9.05 20.07 9.80
C SER A 71 8.57 18.77 9.16
N TYR A 72 9.50 17.89 8.79
CA TYR A 72 9.18 16.57 8.22
C TYR A 72 8.35 15.73 9.19
N GLU A 73 8.64 15.79 10.49
CA GLU A 73 7.87 15.10 11.53
C GLU A 73 6.41 15.53 11.49
N ARG A 74 6.14 16.85 11.46
CA ARG A 74 4.78 17.36 11.46
C ARG A 74 4.03 17.01 10.19
N LYS A 75 4.66 17.16 9.02
CA LYS A 75 4.05 16.76 7.73
C LYS A 75 3.66 15.29 7.74
N LEU A 76 4.53 14.41 8.25
CA LEU A 76 4.25 12.99 8.32
C LEU A 76 3.10 12.66 9.27
N LYS A 77 3.06 13.30 10.45
CA LYS A 77 2.00 13.13 11.45
C LYS A 77 0.66 13.69 11.00
N ASP A 78 0.64 14.88 10.42
CA ASP A 78 -0.56 15.50 9.87
C ASP A 78 -1.11 14.66 8.70
N PHE A 79 -0.23 14.11 7.85
CA PHE A 79 -0.63 13.17 6.80
C PHE A 79 -1.25 11.89 7.37
N PHE A 80 -0.63 11.30 8.40
CA PHE A 80 -1.17 10.13 9.08
C PHE A 80 -2.55 10.41 9.71
N ALA A 81 -2.67 11.53 10.45
CA ALA A 81 -3.93 11.98 11.04
C ALA A 81 -5.01 12.17 9.96
N SER A 82 -4.65 12.74 8.81
CA SER A 82 -5.58 12.86 7.69
C SER A 82 -6.17 11.49 7.33
N CYS A 83 -5.37 10.42 7.27
CA CYS A 83 -5.84 9.07 6.94
C CYS A 83 -6.73 8.43 8.01
N THR A 84 -6.51 8.74 9.29
CA THR A 84 -7.24 8.14 10.42
C THR A 84 -8.49 8.92 10.83
N GLU A 85 -8.62 10.19 10.44
CA GLU A 85 -9.81 11.04 10.63
C GLU A 85 -11.02 10.59 9.78
N HIS A 86 -11.61 9.46 10.15
CA HIS A 86 -12.63 8.78 9.36
C HIS A 86 -13.96 9.53 9.29
N PHE A 87 -14.38 10.15 10.39
CA PHE A 87 -15.72 10.74 10.52
C PHE A 87 -15.94 11.95 9.60
N GLU A 88 -15.01 12.92 9.61
CA GLU A 88 -15.13 14.11 8.75
C GLU A 88 -14.98 13.75 7.27
N LYS A 89 -14.12 12.78 6.94
CA LYS A 89 -14.00 12.26 5.57
C LYS A 89 -15.27 11.59 5.06
N MET A 90 -15.91 10.76 5.89
CA MET A 90 -17.18 10.11 5.55
C MET A 90 -18.31 11.13 5.33
N ARG A 91 -18.35 12.20 6.14
CA ARG A 91 -19.32 13.29 5.98
C ARG A 91 -19.22 13.99 4.62
N GLN A 92 -18.02 14.07 4.04
CA GLN A 92 -17.81 14.66 2.73
C GLN A 92 -18.27 13.77 1.57
N GLN A 93 -18.68 12.52 1.81
CA GLN A 93 -19.28 11.62 0.82
C GLN A 93 -18.48 11.49 -0.50
N GLY A 94 -17.14 11.61 -0.42
CA GLY A 94 -16.27 11.54 -1.60
C GLY A 94 -16.34 12.76 -2.53
N GLN A 95 -17.02 13.85 -2.14
CA GLN A 95 -17.09 15.09 -2.92
C GLN A 95 -15.72 15.65 -3.34
N PRO A 96 -14.68 15.65 -2.48
CA PRO A 96 -13.36 16.10 -2.91
C PRO A 96 -12.81 15.30 -4.10
N PHE A 97 -13.02 13.99 -4.14
CA PHE A 97 -12.61 13.16 -5.27
C PHE A 97 -13.36 13.54 -6.55
N LEU A 98 -14.68 13.72 -6.47
CA LEU A 98 -15.48 14.12 -7.63
C LEU A 98 -15.01 15.48 -8.18
N GLN A 99 -14.80 16.46 -7.30
CA GLN A 99 -14.46 17.82 -7.72
C GLN A 99 -13.00 17.98 -8.14
N GLN A 100 -12.07 17.34 -7.44
CA GLN A 100 -10.63 17.55 -7.64
C GLN A 100 -9.98 16.51 -8.56
N VAL A 101 -10.62 15.36 -8.79
CA VAL A 101 -10.07 14.29 -9.65
C VAL A 101 -10.96 14.08 -10.86
N VAL A 102 -12.26 13.84 -10.67
CA VAL A 102 -13.17 13.51 -11.79
C VAL A 102 -13.40 14.74 -12.67
N SER A 103 -13.83 15.86 -12.11
CA SER A 103 -14.11 17.07 -12.88
C SER A 103 -12.86 17.60 -13.61
N THR A 104 -11.69 17.55 -12.96
CA THR A 104 -10.44 18.01 -13.56
C THR A 104 -9.96 17.13 -14.71
N SER A 105 -10.35 15.84 -14.73
CA SER A 105 -10.03 14.88 -15.79
C SER A 105 -11.00 14.91 -16.97
N GLY A 106 -11.94 15.88 -16.97
CA GLY A 106 -12.96 16.02 -18.01
C GLY A 106 -14.26 15.27 -17.72
N GLY A 107 -14.50 14.86 -16.47
CA GLY A 107 -15.73 14.22 -16.02
C GLY A 107 -15.73 12.70 -16.22
N TRP A 108 -16.75 12.04 -15.68
CA TRP A 108 -16.95 10.59 -15.80
C TRP A 108 -18.38 10.29 -16.25
N TRP A 109 -18.52 9.77 -17.47
CA TRP A 109 -19.81 9.48 -18.10
C TRP A 109 -20.79 8.65 -17.22
N ALA A 110 -20.28 7.73 -16.40
CA ALA A 110 -21.10 6.88 -15.54
C ALA A 110 -21.75 7.64 -14.38
N LEU A 111 -21.12 8.75 -13.95
CA LEU A 111 -21.63 9.61 -12.86
C LEU A 111 -22.41 10.82 -13.39
N GLU A 112 -22.14 11.22 -14.64
CA GLU A 112 -22.61 12.46 -15.24
C GLU A 112 -23.42 12.21 -16.52
N SER A 113 -24.18 11.10 -16.58
CA SER A 113 -24.79 10.57 -17.82
C SER A 113 -25.56 11.58 -18.68
N ASN A 114 -26.16 12.60 -18.05
CA ASN A 114 -26.98 13.62 -18.72
C ASN A 114 -26.22 14.92 -19.03
N THR A 115 -25.04 15.13 -18.44
CA THR A 115 -24.27 16.37 -18.54
C THR A 115 -22.91 16.16 -19.20
N TRP A 116 -22.43 14.93 -19.26
CA TRP A 116 -21.15 14.57 -19.84
C TRP A 116 -21.21 14.66 -21.37
N ASN A 117 -20.26 15.38 -21.96
CA ASN A 117 -20.25 15.68 -23.39
C ASN A 117 -19.00 15.09 -24.06
N THR A 118 -19.22 14.04 -24.84
CA THR A 118 -18.16 13.33 -25.58
C THR A 118 -17.35 14.25 -26.48
N SER A 119 -17.99 15.24 -27.12
CA SER A 119 -17.31 16.17 -28.02
C SER A 119 -16.39 17.16 -27.30
N LYS A 120 -16.59 17.39 -26.00
CA LYS A 120 -15.72 18.23 -25.18
C LYS A 120 -14.61 17.45 -24.48
N TRP A 121 -14.75 16.13 -24.41
CA TRP A 121 -13.80 15.29 -23.70
C TRP A 121 -12.56 15.03 -24.55
N ASN A 122 -11.37 15.23 -23.96
CA ASN A 122 -10.10 15.03 -24.63
C ASN A 122 -9.33 13.88 -23.96
N PHE A 123 -9.23 12.76 -24.68
CA PHE A 123 -8.54 11.55 -24.20
C PHE A 123 -7.10 11.83 -23.75
N GLN A 124 -6.32 12.57 -24.54
CA GLN A 124 -4.91 12.82 -24.26
C GLN A 124 -4.74 13.63 -22.96
N THR A 125 -5.56 14.65 -22.76
CA THR A 125 -5.52 15.50 -21.55
C THR A 125 -5.93 14.71 -20.31
N ALA A 126 -7.00 13.91 -20.42
CA ALA A 126 -7.44 13.04 -19.33
C ALA A 126 -6.36 12.02 -18.97
N LEU A 127 -5.75 11.38 -19.97
CA LEU A 127 -4.67 10.42 -19.77
C LEU A 127 -3.45 11.07 -19.11
N GLN A 128 -3.03 12.25 -19.57
CA GLN A 128 -1.92 12.99 -18.98
C GLN A 128 -2.18 13.33 -17.52
N LYS A 129 -3.37 13.81 -17.17
CA LYS A 129 -3.71 14.10 -15.76
C LYS A 129 -3.68 12.86 -14.89
N VAL A 130 -4.31 11.77 -15.34
CA VAL A 130 -4.35 10.50 -14.59
C VAL A 130 -2.95 9.96 -14.33
N HIS A 131 -2.09 9.97 -15.35
CA HIS A 131 -0.74 9.46 -15.21
C HIS A 131 0.22 10.41 -14.46
N VAL A 132 0.20 11.71 -14.76
CA VAL A 132 1.22 12.66 -14.29
C VAL A 132 0.80 13.38 -13.02
N ASP A 133 -0.44 13.86 -12.95
CA ASP A 133 -0.92 14.63 -11.80
C ASP A 133 -1.35 13.70 -10.67
N PHE A 134 -2.03 12.59 -11.02
CA PHE A 134 -2.54 11.62 -10.05
C PHE A 134 -1.69 10.35 -9.90
N TRP A 135 -0.57 10.24 -10.62
CA TRP A 135 0.39 9.14 -10.50
C TRP A 135 -0.28 7.76 -10.58
N THR A 136 -1.29 7.66 -11.43
CA THR A 136 -2.09 6.45 -11.58
C THR A 136 -1.95 5.94 -13.01
N ASP A 137 -1.48 4.71 -13.15
CA ASP A 137 -1.38 4.08 -14.45
C ASP A 137 -2.77 3.71 -14.96
N ALA A 138 -3.11 4.10 -16.20
CA ALA A 138 -4.38 3.74 -16.83
C ALA A 138 -4.23 2.50 -17.72
N PHE A 139 -3.52 2.63 -18.85
CA PHE A 139 -3.41 1.57 -19.87
C PHE A 139 -2.04 0.87 -19.88
N PHE A 140 -1.00 1.64 -19.61
CA PHE A 140 0.38 1.21 -19.52
C PHE A 140 0.97 1.83 -18.26
N THR A 141 2.13 1.36 -17.83
CA THR A 141 2.93 2.06 -16.83
C THR A 141 4.07 2.77 -17.54
N PHE A 142 4.47 3.94 -17.08
CA PHE A 142 5.75 4.49 -17.49
C PHE A 142 6.58 4.90 -16.27
N SER A 143 7.88 4.78 -16.41
CA SER A 143 8.82 5.20 -15.37
C SER A 143 10.07 5.80 -15.98
N ILE A 144 10.74 6.64 -15.19
CA ILE A 144 12.06 7.15 -15.55
C ILE A 144 13.07 6.23 -14.88
N THR A 145 13.75 5.42 -15.69
CA THR A 145 14.75 4.46 -15.20
C THR A 145 16.14 4.82 -15.73
N THR A 146 17.15 4.13 -15.23
CA THR A 146 18.52 4.25 -15.70
C THR A 146 18.70 3.37 -16.94
N ASP A 147 19.35 3.92 -17.97
CA ASP A 147 19.63 3.15 -19.19
C ASP A 147 20.47 1.91 -18.85
N LEU A 148 20.10 0.75 -19.41
CA LEU A 148 20.75 -0.53 -19.09
C LEU A 148 22.20 -0.62 -19.61
N VAL A 149 22.54 0.16 -20.64
CA VAL A 149 23.84 0.20 -21.29
C VAL A 149 24.68 1.39 -20.79
N ASP A 150 24.06 2.52 -20.50
CA ASP A 150 24.74 3.74 -20.03
C ASP A 150 24.13 4.29 -18.72
N TRP A 151 24.74 3.94 -17.58
CA TRP A 151 24.20 4.30 -16.27
C TRP A 151 24.18 5.81 -15.95
N ASN A 152 24.82 6.64 -16.78
CA ASN A 152 24.75 8.10 -16.67
C ASN A 152 23.53 8.71 -17.37
N LYS A 153 22.76 7.92 -18.12
CA LYS A 153 21.55 8.38 -18.80
C LYS A 153 20.28 7.90 -18.10
N ARG A 154 19.21 8.65 -18.31
CA ARG A 154 17.85 8.29 -17.92
C ARG A 154 17.03 8.06 -19.17
N VAL A 155 16.20 7.02 -19.15
CA VAL A 155 15.30 6.65 -20.24
C VAL A 155 13.89 6.53 -19.71
N ILE A 156 12.92 6.80 -20.58
CA ILE A 156 11.52 6.54 -20.29
C ILE A 156 11.25 5.10 -20.69
N GLU A 157 10.89 4.29 -19.71
CA GLU A 157 10.43 2.92 -19.93
C GLU A 157 8.90 2.93 -19.96
N VAL A 158 8.32 2.23 -20.95
CA VAL A 158 6.88 2.00 -21.05
C VAL A 158 6.63 0.51 -21.01
N SER A 159 5.79 0.08 -20.08
CA SER A 159 5.52 -1.34 -19.84
C SER A 159 4.02 -1.59 -19.77
N GLU A 160 3.62 -2.84 -19.97
CA GLU A 160 2.23 -3.25 -19.80
C GLU A 160 1.77 -3.02 -18.35
N ARG A 161 0.51 -2.59 -18.19
CA ARG A 161 -0.08 -2.48 -16.87
C ARG A 161 -0.44 -3.87 -16.36
N GLN A 162 0.09 -4.25 -15.20
CA GLN A 162 -0.36 -5.46 -14.50
C GLN A 162 -1.84 -5.36 -14.15
N SER A 163 -2.56 -6.46 -14.40
CA SER A 163 -4.00 -6.57 -14.11
C SER A 163 -4.27 -6.22 -12.64
N PRO A 164 -5.29 -5.37 -12.35
CA PRO A 164 -5.71 -5.08 -10.98
C PRO A 164 -6.18 -6.33 -10.21
N ILE A 165 -6.64 -7.34 -10.95
CA ILE A 165 -6.95 -8.66 -10.44
C ILE A 165 -5.65 -9.43 -10.57
N GLY A 166 -4.93 -9.62 -9.46
CA GLY A 166 -3.60 -10.20 -9.43
C GLY A 166 -3.49 -11.50 -10.24
N SER A 167 -2.28 -11.83 -10.70
CA SER A 167 -2.00 -13.09 -11.39
C SER A 167 -2.39 -14.26 -10.49
N GLN A 168 -3.41 -15.03 -10.91
CA GLN A 168 -3.74 -16.32 -10.30
C GLN A 168 -2.58 -17.30 -10.49
#